data_AF-A0A1S8X8F5-F1
#
_entry.id   AF-A0A1S8X8F5-F1
#
_cell.length_a   1.000
_cell.length_b   1.000
_cell.length_c   1.000
_cell.angle_alpha   90.00
_cell.angle_beta   90.00
_cell.angle_gamma   90.00
#
_symmetry.space_group_name_H-M   'P 1'
#
loop_
_entity.id
_entity.type
_entity.pdbx_description
1 polymer ?
#
loop_
_entity_poly.entity_id
_entity_poly.type
_entity_poly.pdbx_seq_one_letter_code
_entity_poly.pdbx_strand_id
1 'polypeptide(L)'
;MLEQPSVNSATQRLAPRRQTIEDAYSPPANFLEIDVCRPLTHGEGKNRYTDYEVNVRTNLPIFALKESSVRRRYSDFEWLRNELDRESKIVVPRLPGKAWKRQLPFRADEGIFDDDFIEERRKGLEGFINKVAGHPLAQNERCLHMFLQDKISLVIDLKRFPVLDVQNELHERYLIPAKNQALTFALWIDEILHFPQ
;
A
#
# COMPACT_ATOMS: atom_id res chain seq x y z
N MET A 1 -38.33 53.92 0.00
CA MET A 1 -37.25 53.40 -0.87
C MET A 1 -36.91 52.03 -0.31
N LEU A 2 -37.34 50.95 -0.98
CA LEU A 2 -37.18 49.58 -0.48
C LEU A 2 -35.90 48.98 -1.10
N GLU A 3 -34.98 48.51 -0.25
CA GLU A 3 -33.78 47.78 -0.66
C GLU A 3 -34.15 46.47 -1.37
N GLN A 4 -33.51 46.19 -2.50
CA GLN A 4 -33.63 44.89 -3.17
C GLN A 4 -32.56 43.93 -2.67
N PRO A 5 -32.88 42.63 -2.47
CA PRO A 5 -31.93 41.65 -1.98
C PRO A 5 -30.90 41.26 -3.05
N SER A 6 -29.66 41.11 -2.60
CA SER A 6 -28.48 40.63 -3.34
C SER A 6 -28.76 39.31 -4.06
N VAL A 7 -28.40 39.26 -5.35
CA VAL A 7 -28.58 38.11 -6.24
C VAL A 7 -27.59 37.00 -5.85
N ASN A 8 -28.15 35.85 -5.49
CA ASN A 8 -27.48 34.63 -5.01
C ASN A 8 -26.16 34.27 -5.74
N SER A 9 -25.01 34.42 -5.05
CA SER A 9 -23.72 33.83 -5.47
C SER A 9 -23.89 32.33 -5.64
N ALA A 10 -24.44 31.65 -4.62
CA ALA A 10 -25.54 30.70 -4.68
C ALA A 10 -25.51 29.48 -5.66
N THR A 11 -25.45 29.82 -6.93
CA THR A 11 -25.88 28.99 -8.06
C THR A 11 -25.07 29.31 -9.30
N GLN A 12 -23.91 29.99 -9.15
CA GLN A 12 -23.05 30.28 -10.29
C GLN A 12 -22.54 28.96 -10.87
N ARG A 13 -22.86 28.71 -12.15
CA ARG A 13 -22.31 27.55 -12.85
C ARG A 13 -20.79 27.66 -12.86
N LEU A 14 -20.10 26.69 -12.27
CA LEU A 14 -18.66 26.58 -12.40
C LEU A 14 -18.30 26.61 -13.89
N ALA A 15 -17.39 27.50 -14.25
CA ALA A 15 -16.84 27.52 -15.60
C ALA A 15 -16.23 26.14 -15.86
N PRO A 16 -16.73 25.36 -16.83
CA PRO A 16 -16.16 24.06 -17.11
C PRO A 16 -14.73 24.30 -17.54
N ARG A 17 -13.77 23.78 -16.77
CA ARG A 17 -12.37 23.73 -17.17
C ARG A 17 -12.33 23.07 -18.55
N ARG A 18 -11.99 23.84 -19.57
CA ARG A 18 -11.86 23.32 -20.94
C ARG A 18 -10.80 22.22 -20.90
N GLN A 19 -11.22 20.97 -21.04
CA GLN A 19 -10.30 19.85 -21.25
C GLN A 19 -9.55 20.14 -22.54
N THR A 20 -8.22 20.20 -22.47
CA THR A 20 -7.39 20.46 -23.64
C THR A 20 -7.29 19.21 -24.50
N ILE A 21 -6.93 19.39 -25.77
CA ILE A 21 -6.72 18.26 -26.69
C ILE A 21 -5.54 17.40 -26.18
N GLU A 22 -4.49 18.01 -25.64
CA GLU A 22 -3.42 17.31 -24.91
C GLU A 22 -3.94 16.45 -23.74
N ASP A 23 -4.86 16.94 -22.91
CA ASP A 23 -5.42 16.16 -21.79
C ASP A 23 -6.19 14.92 -22.28
N ALA A 24 -6.87 15.04 -23.43
CA ALA A 24 -7.65 13.96 -24.03
C ALA A 24 -6.77 12.83 -24.63
N TYR A 25 -5.54 13.16 -25.04
CA TYR A 25 -4.58 12.21 -25.61
C TYR A 25 -3.41 11.86 -24.67
N SER A 26 -3.38 12.42 -23.47
CA SER A 26 -2.38 12.08 -22.45
C SER A 26 -2.66 10.68 -21.90
N PRO A 27 -1.63 9.85 -21.68
CA PRO A 27 -1.79 8.59 -20.94
C PRO A 27 -2.43 8.86 -19.58
N PRO A 28 -3.31 7.97 -19.06
CA PRO A 28 -3.90 8.13 -17.74
C PRO A 28 -2.80 8.37 -16.69
N ALA A 29 -2.91 9.49 -15.98
CA ALA A 29 -1.80 10.07 -15.22
C ALA A 29 -1.38 9.29 -13.97
N ASN A 30 -2.01 8.15 -13.64
CA ASN A 30 -1.77 7.39 -12.42
C ASN A 30 -1.59 5.89 -12.71
N PHE A 31 -0.45 5.32 -12.33
CA PHE A 31 -0.17 3.89 -12.40
C PHE A 31 0.42 3.38 -11.09
N LEU A 32 0.15 2.12 -10.79
CA LEU A 32 0.71 1.38 -9.67
C LEU A 32 0.91 -0.07 -10.13
N GLU A 33 2.16 -0.47 -10.22
CA GLU A 33 2.57 -1.81 -10.59
C GLU A 33 3.32 -2.43 -9.42
N ILE A 34 2.92 -3.64 -9.03
CA ILE A 34 3.58 -4.39 -7.97
C ILE A 34 3.83 -5.80 -8.46
N ASP A 35 5.10 -6.18 -8.49
CA ASP A 35 5.55 -7.52 -8.88
C ASP A 35 6.10 -8.25 -7.65
N VAL A 36 5.69 -9.51 -7.48
CA VAL A 36 6.26 -10.40 -6.45
C VAL A 36 7.08 -11.46 -7.17
N CYS A 37 8.41 -11.40 -7.06
CA CYS A 37 9.31 -12.24 -7.83
C CYS A 37 10.49 -12.75 -6.98
N ARG A 38 11.41 -13.44 -7.64
CA ARG A 38 12.68 -13.95 -7.08
C ARG A 38 12.50 -14.61 -5.70
N PRO A 39 11.80 -15.74 -5.62
CA PRO A 39 11.73 -16.50 -4.39
C PRO A 39 13.14 -16.93 -3.96
N LEU A 40 13.47 -16.74 -2.69
CA LEU A 40 14.75 -17.19 -2.12
C LEU A 40 14.48 -17.93 -0.82
N THR A 41 15.01 -19.13 -0.70
CA THR A 41 14.93 -19.91 0.53
C THR A 41 16.19 -19.68 1.34
N HIS A 42 16.01 -19.23 2.58
CA HIS A 42 17.06 -18.97 3.55
C HIS A 42 17.08 -20.03 4.64
N GLY A 43 18.23 -20.13 5.32
CA GLY A 43 18.41 -20.98 6.50
C GLY A 43 18.63 -22.45 6.16
N GLU A 44 18.81 -23.25 7.20
CA GLU A 44 19.10 -24.68 7.10
C GLU A 44 18.20 -25.48 8.06
N GLY A 45 17.88 -26.71 7.68
CA GLY A 45 17.07 -27.63 8.50
C GLY A 45 15.69 -27.06 8.88
N LYS A 46 15.46 -26.88 10.18
CA LYS A 46 14.18 -26.43 10.76
C LYS A 46 13.98 -24.91 10.71
N ASN A 47 15.04 -24.14 10.49
CA ASN A 47 14.98 -22.67 10.42
C ASN A 47 14.84 -22.17 8.97
N ARG A 48 14.48 -23.06 8.03
CA ARG A 48 14.28 -22.69 6.63
C ARG A 48 13.03 -21.84 6.45
N TYR A 49 13.14 -20.78 5.64
CA TYR A 49 12.00 -19.98 5.22
C TYR A 49 12.22 -19.41 3.83
N THR A 50 11.13 -19.22 3.09
CA THR A 50 11.16 -18.59 1.76
C THR A 50 10.58 -17.19 1.86
N ASP A 51 11.31 -16.22 1.33
CA ASP A 51 10.85 -14.86 1.10
C ASP A 51 10.84 -14.52 -0.38
N TYR A 52 10.17 -13.43 -0.70
CA TYR A 52 9.91 -12.96 -2.05
C TYR A 52 10.38 -11.52 -2.16
N GLU A 53 10.87 -11.14 -3.33
CA GLU A 53 11.12 -9.75 -3.65
C GLU A 53 9.82 -9.10 -4.12
N VAL A 54 9.46 -7.99 -3.50
CA VAL A 54 8.30 -7.17 -3.84
C VAL A 54 8.83 -5.88 -4.45
N ASN A 55 8.63 -5.73 -5.75
CA ASN A 55 9.00 -4.54 -6.51
C ASN A 55 7.78 -3.68 -6.73
N VAL A 56 7.91 -2.38 -6.51
CA VAL A 56 6.85 -1.40 -6.72
C VAL A 56 7.34 -0.35 -7.70
N ARG A 57 6.49 0.00 -8.67
CA ARG A 57 6.66 1.13 -9.58
C ARG A 57 5.37 1.92 -9.62
N THR A 58 5.43 3.21 -9.28
CA THR A 58 4.23 4.05 -9.23
C THR A 58 4.57 5.53 -9.39
N ASN A 59 3.64 6.29 -9.94
CA ASN A 59 3.69 7.75 -9.94
C ASN A 59 2.68 8.38 -8.95
N LEU A 60 1.96 7.56 -8.18
CA LEU A 60 0.98 8.04 -7.21
C LEU A 60 1.69 8.87 -6.12
N PRO A 61 1.15 10.04 -5.74
CA PRO A 61 1.78 10.93 -4.77
C PRO A 61 1.75 10.38 -3.33
N ILE A 62 0.82 9.48 -3.02
CA ILE A 62 0.69 8.86 -1.69
C ILE A 62 1.88 7.96 -1.33
N PHE A 63 2.61 7.47 -2.33
CA PHE A 63 3.83 6.69 -2.15
C PHE A 63 5.05 7.61 -2.14
N ALA A 64 5.83 7.53 -1.06
CA ALA A 64 7.03 8.36 -0.88
C ALA A 64 8.09 8.02 -1.93
N LEU A 65 8.35 6.73 -2.14
CA LEU A 65 9.22 6.23 -3.20
C LEU A 65 8.41 5.90 -4.46
N LYS A 66 8.90 6.33 -5.63
CA LYS A 66 8.31 5.96 -6.93
C LYS A 66 8.70 4.57 -7.40
N GLU A 67 9.86 4.13 -6.93
CA GLU A 67 10.37 2.77 -7.13
C GLU A 67 10.91 2.24 -5.80
N SER A 68 10.51 1.03 -5.42
CA SER A 68 11.05 0.33 -4.26
C SER A 68 11.19 -1.17 -4.54
N SER A 69 12.19 -1.79 -3.91
CA SER A 69 12.37 -3.24 -3.88
C SER A 69 12.63 -3.64 -2.42
N VAL A 70 11.76 -4.50 -1.89
CA VAL A 70 11.83 -5.00 -0.51
C VAL A 70 11.64 -6.50 -0.49
N ARG A 71 12.20 -7.19 0.51
CA ARG A 71 12.01 -8.64 0.65
C ARG A 71 11.04 -8.95 1.78
N ARG A 72 10.07 -9.82 1.50
CA ARG A 72 8.94 -10.16 2.37
C ARG A 72 8.69 -11.65 2.38
N ARG A 73 8.54 -12.21 3.56
CA ARG A 73 8.12 -13.61 3.74
C ARG A 73 6.61 -13.70 3.86
N TYR A 74 6.05 -14.89 3.65
CA TYR A 74 4.60 -15.13 3.74
C TYR A 74 3.97 -14.59 5.04
N SER A 75 4.65 -14.71 6.19
CA SER A 75 4.13 -14.18 7.45
C SER A 75 4.03 -12.65 7.51
N ASP A 76 4.82 -11.92 6.72
CA ASP A 76 4.72 -10.47 6.62
C ASP A 76 3.42 -10.08 5.88
N PHE A 77 3.01 -10.88 4.90
CA PHE A 77 1.72 -10.71 4.23
C PHE A 77 0.55 -11.07 5.17
N GLU A 78 0.70 -12.10 6.01
CA GLU A 78 -0.28 -12.39 7.07
C GLU A 78 -0.43 -11.22 8.04
N TRP A 79 0.69 -10.59 8.44
CA TRP A 79 0.67 -9.39 9.27
C TRP A 79 -0.08 -8.26 8.58
N LEU A 80 0.27 -7.91 7.34
CA LEU A 80 -0.39 -6.83 6.59
C LEU A 80 -1.91 -7.07 6.49
N ARG A 81 -2.31 -8.30 6.16
CA ARG A 81 -3.73 -8.68 6.10
C ARG A 81 -4.43 -8.40 7.43
N ASN A 82 -3.86 -8.85 8.55
CA ASN A 82 -4.47 -8.70 9.87
C ASN A 82 -4.51 -7.25 10.34
N GLU A 83 -3.52 -6.45 9.95
CA GLU A 83 -3.46 -5.02 10.24
C GLU A 83 -4.58 -4.27 9.52
N LEU A 84 -4.76 -4.55 8.22
CA LEU A 84 -5.84 -3.99 7.42
C LEU A 84 -7.22 -4.43 7.89
N ASP A 85 -7.37 -5.68 8.34
CA ASP A 85 -8.62 -6.21 8.91
C ASP A 85 -9.01 -5.48 10.21
N ARG A 86 -8.01 -4.95 10.94
CA ARG A 86 -8.21 -4.25 12.21
C ARG A 86 -8.45 -2.75 12.04
N GLU A 87 -7.66 -2.11 11.18
CA GLU A 87 -7.63 -0.64 11.07
C GLU A 87 -8.51 -0.13 9.92
N SER A 88 -8.71 -0.94 8.88
CA SER A 88 -9.44 -0.53 7.68
C SER A 88 -10.80 -1.21 7.56
N LYS A 89 -11.78 -0.51 6.97
CA LYS A 89 -13.14 -1.04 6.73
C LYS A 89 -13.26 -1.79 5.39
N ILE A 90 -12.14 -2.22 4.82
CA ILE A 90 -12.10 -2.88 3.51
C ILE A 90 -12.31 -4.38 3.64
N VAL A 91 -12.86 -4.98 2.58
CA VAL A 91 -12.86 -6.44 2.46
C VAL A 91 -11.46 -6.88 2.01
N VAL A 92 -10.63 -7.28 2.97
CA VAL A 92 -9.26 -7.72 2.69
C VAL A 92 -9.29 -9.02 1.87
N PRO A 93 -8.64 -9.08 0.69
CA PRO A 93 -8.56 -10.30 -0.11
C PRO A 93 -7.96 -11.47 0.68
N ARG A 94 -8.33 -12.70 0.32
CA ARG A 94 -7.77 -13.90 0.96
C ARG A 94 -6.32 -14.10 0.48
N LEU A 95 -5.44 -14.44 1.43
CA LEU A 95 -4.09 -14.89 1.12
C LEU A 95 -4.10 -16.30 0.52
N PRO A 96 -3.09 -16.67 -0.31
CA PRO A 96 -2.90 -18.06 -0.70
C PRO A 96 -2.72 -18.91 0.55
N GLY A 97 -3.28 -20.12 0.57
CA GLY A 97 -3.35 -20.93 1.78
C GLY A 97 -1.97 -21.20 2.41
N LYS A 98 -1.91 -21.17 3.75
CA LYS A 98 -0.69 -21.47 4.54
C LYS A 98 -0.14 -22.89 4.31
N ALA A 99 -0.93 -23.75 3.66
CA ALA A 99 -0.60 -25.12 3.27
C ALA A 99 -0.03 -25.96 4.43
N TRP A 100 -0.71 -25.94 5.58
CA TRP A 100 -0.30 -26.68 6.78
C TRP A 100 -0.03 -28.17 6.50
N LYS A 101 -0.77 -28.78 5.57
CA LYS A 101 -0.57 -30.17 5.13
C LYS A 101 0.78 -30.42 4.47
N ARG A 102 1.35 -29.40 3.81
CA ARG A 102 2.67 -29.48 3.16
C ARG A 102 3.83 -29.29 4.15
N GLN A 103 3.55 -28.95 5.40
CA GLN A 103 4.56 -28.85 6.47
C GLN A 103 4.72 -30.16 7.27
N LEU A 104 3.93 -31.19 6.98
CA LEU A 104 4.01 -32.47 7.66
C LEU A 104 5.31 -33.21 7.28
N PRO A 105 5.96 -33.91 8.24
CA PRO A 105 7.13 -34.73 7.95
C PRO A 105 6.75 -35.98 7.11
N PHE A 106 7.76 -36.61 6.50
CA PHE A 106 7.63 -37.86 5.72
C PHE A 106 6.82 -37.74 4.42
N ARG A 107 6.89 -36.58 3.76
CA ARG A 107 6.36 -36.41 2.40
C ARG A 107 7.39 -36.87 1.36
N ALA A 108 6.88 -37.26 0.19
CA ALA A 108 7.72 -37.61 -0.96
C ALA A 108 8.22 -36.36 -1.73
N ASP A 109 7.62 -35.19 -1.49
CA ASP A 109 8.01 -33.88 -2.05
C ASP A 109 8.69 -33.00 -0.99
N GLU A 110 9.30 -31.89 -1.43
CA GLU A 110 9.92 -30.88 -0.54
C GLU A 110 8.89 -30.00 0.22
N GLY A 111 7.61 -30.37 0.16
CA GLY A 111 6.53 -29.76 0.93
C GLY A 111 6.32 -28.28 0.60
N ILE A 112 6.66 -27.40 1.56
CA ILE A 112 6.55 -25.94 1.38
C ILE A 112 7.72 -25.32 0.62
N PHE A 113 8.77 -26.11 0.35
CA PHE A 113 9.96 -25.70 -0.40
C PHE A 113 9.99 -26.25 -1.82
N ASP A 114 8.92 -26.95 -2.22
CA ASP A 114 8.71 -27.41 -3.57
C ASP A 114 8.52 -26.21 -4.53
N ASP A 115 9.21 -26.22 -5.67
CA ASP A 115 9.22 -25.10 -6.62
C ASP A 115 7.84 -24.78 -7.19
N ASP A 116 7.02 -25.80 -7.47
CA ASP A 116 5.64 -25.60 -7.97
C ASP A 116 4.79 -24.89 -6.92
N PHE A 117 4.98 -25.26 -5.65
CA PHE A 117 4.29 -24.64 -4.55
C PHE A 117 4.74 -23.19 -4.30
N ILE A 118 6.05 -22.94 -4.39
CA ILE A 118 6.63 -21.61 -4.23
C ILE A 118 6.06 -20.67 -5.31
N GLU A 119 5.96 -21.13 -6.56
CA GLU A 119 5.44 -20.34 -7.68
C GLU A 119 3.92 -20.13 -7.59
N GLU A 120 3.15 -21.17 -7.21
CA GLU A 120 1.71 -21.03 -6.94
C GLU A 120 1.46 -19.96 -5.85
N ARG A 121 2.23 -20.04 -4.76
CA ARG A 121 2.16 -19.07 -3.66
C ARG A 121 2.56 -17.68 -4.13
N ARG A 122 3.64 -17.53 -4.89
CA ARG A 122 4.11 -16.25 -5.43
C ARG A 122 3.01 -15.55 -6.24
N LYS A 123 2.37 -16.25 -7.17
CA LYS A 123 1.22 -15.73 -7.95
C LYS A 123 0.07 -15.28 -7.06
N GLY A 124 -0.25 -16.07 -6.04
CA GLY A 124 -1.30 -15.72 -5.08
C GLY A 124 -0.96 -14.48 -4.25
N LEU A 125 0.30 -14.32 -3.84
CA LEU A 125 0.78 -13.16 -3.09
C LEU A 125 0.78 -11.89 -3.95
N GLU A 126 1.18 -12.00 -5.21
CA GLU A 126 1.11 -10.92 -6.21
C GLU A 126 -0.32 -10.45 -6.43
N GLY A 127 -1.25 -11.39 -6.63
CA GLY A 127 -2.67 -11.07 -6.79
C GLY A 127 -3.28 -10.45 -5.53
N PHE A 128 -2.84 -10.86 -4.34
CA PHE A 128 -3.26 -10.26 -3.07
C PHE A 128 -2.80 -8.81 -2.96
N ILE A 129 -1.49 -8.55 -3.14
CA ILE A 129 -0.92 -7.22 -2.87
C ILE A 129 -1.38 -6.19 -3.90
N ASN A 130 -1.54 -6.57 -5.17
CA ASN A 130 -2.09 -5.67 -6.19
C ASN A 130 -3.53 -5.24 -5.87
N LYS A 131 -4.37 -6.16 -5.38
CA LYS A 131 -5.76 -5.84 -4.97
C LYS A 131 -5.80 -4.92 -3.75
N VAL A 132 -4.94 -5.18 -2.77
CA VAL A 132 -4.84 -4.35 -1.56
C VAL A 132 -4.33 -2.96 -1.92
N ALA A 133 -3.20 -2.86 -2.62
CA ALA A 133 -2.56 -1.58 -2.90
C ALA A 133 -3.34 -0.73 -3.93
N GLY A 134 -4.16 -1.36 -4.77
CA GLY A 134 -5.09 -0.66 -5.66
C GLY A 134 -6.31 -0.07 -4.95
N HIS A 135 -6.56 -0.40 -3.67
CA HIS A 135 -7.73 0.08 -2.94
C HIS A 135 -7.45 1.42 -2.25
N PRO A 136 -8.19 2.52 -2.55
CA PRO A 136 -7.90 3.85 -1.99
C PRO A 136 -7.86 3.91 -0.47
N LEU A 137 -8.78 3.22 0.22
CA LEU A 137 -8.76 3.16 1.69
C LEU A 137 -7.52 2.43 2.24
N ALA A 138 -7.02 1.39 1.56
CA ALA A 138 -5.80 0.71 1.98
C ALA A 138 -4.55 1.57 1.72
N GLN A 139 -4.56 2.39 0.67
CA GLN A 139 -3.48 3.34 0.38
C GLN A 139 -3.30 4.39 1.48
N ASN A 140 -4.34 4.69 2.25
CA ASN A 140 -4.25 5.58 3.41
C ASN A 140 -3.65 4.91 4.65
N GLU A 141 -3.56 3.59 4.67
CA GLU A 141 -3.09 2.85 5.84
C GLU A 141 -1.56 2.78 5.88
N ARG A 142 -0.98 3.14 7.03
CA ARG A 142 0.46 3.15 7.24
C ARG A 142 1.09 1.76 7.03
N CYS A 143 0.38 0.71 7.41
CA CYS A 143 0.88 -0.67 7.33
C CYS A 143 1.21 -1.09 5.89
N LEU A 144 0.49 -0.56 4.90
CA LEU A 144 0.76 -0.81 3.48
C LEU A 144 2.08 -0.18 3.05
N HIS A 145 2.33 1.07 3.44
CA HIS A 145 3.58 1.77 3.12
C HIS A 145 4.79 1.10 3.77
N MET A 146 4.67 0.72 5.05
CA MET A 146 5.69 -0.07 5.75
C MET A 146 5.96 -1.40 5.04
N PHE A 147 4.91 -2.06 4.56
CA PHE A 147 5.06 -3.30 3.83
C PHE A 147 5.76 -3.11 2.48
N LEU A 148 5.47 -2.05 1.72
CA LEU A 148 5.94 -1.87 0.35
C LEU A 148 7.26 -1.09 0.21
N GLN A 149 7.61 -0.21 1.16
CA GLN A 149 8.72 0.74 1.00
C GLN A 149 9.84 0.55 2.03
N ASP A 150 9.55 0.05 3.23
CA ASP A 150 10.57 -0.07 4.27
C ASP A 150 11.46 -1.30 4.05
N LYS A 151 12.79 -1.15 4.05
CA LYS A 151 13.70 -2.28 3.81
C LYS A 151 13.80 -3.28 4.97
N ILE A 152 13.25 -2.96 6.14
CA ILE A 152 13.36 -3.76 7.35
C ILE A 152 12.34 -4.92 7.31
N SER A 153 12.73 -6.08 7.85
CA SER A 153 11.82 -7.22 7.99
C SER A 153 10.85 -6.97 9.17
N LEU A 154 9.56 -6.81 8.85
CA LEU A 154 8.53 -6.34 9.78
C LEU A 154 8.33 -7.28 10.98
N VAL A 155 8.47 -8.61 10.80
CA VAL A 155 8.32 -9.55 11.92
C VAL A 155 9.56 -9.63 12.81
N ILE A 156 10.75 -9.27 12.29
CA ILE A 156 11.96 -9.14 13.12
C ILE A 156 11.84 -7.87 13.97
N ASP A 157 11.28 -6.80 13.40
CA ASP A 157 11.14 -5.52 14.08
C ASP A 157 10.03 -5.52 15.14
N LEU A 158 8.86 -6.13 14.89
CA LEU A 158 7.78 -6.27 15.88
C LEU A 158 8.18 -7.06 17.15
N LYS A 159 9.21 -7.92 17.06
CA LYS A 159 9.78 -8.60 18.23
C LYS A 159 10.85 -7.77 18.95
N ARG A 160 11.44 -6.78 18.26
CA ARG A 160 12.57 -5.99 18.75
C ARG A 160 12.14 -4.60 19.23
N PHE A 161 11.05 -4.07 18.70
CA PHE A 161 10.43 -2.80 19.08
C PHE A 161 8.91 -2.97 19.14
N PRO A 162 8.29 -2.92 20.34
CA PRO A 162 6.84 -2.85 20.44
C PRO A 162 6.37 -1.57 19.72
N VAL A 163 5.22 -1.67 19.04
CA VAL A 163 4.58 -0.66 18.16
C VAL A 163 4.63 0.81 18.68
N LEU A 164 4.76 1.00 19.99
CA LEU A 164 4.82 2.28 20.68
C LEU A 164 6.11 3.09 20.42
N ASP A 165 7.27 2.45 20.26
CA ASP A 165 8.55 3.18 20.08
C ASP A 165 8.74 3.68 18.63
N VAL A 166 8.20 2.96 17.64
CA VAL A 166 8.27 3.36 16.23
C VAL A 166 7.36 4.57 15.95
N GLN A 167 6.27 4.76 16.69
CA GLN A 167 5.39 5.92 16.54
C GLN A 167 6.11 7.24 16.87
N ASN A 168 6.99 7.26 17.88
CA ASN A 168 7.77 8.44 18.24
C ASN A 168 8.89 8.73 17.24
N GLU A 169 9.61 7.71 16.74
CA GLU A 169 10.72 7.92 15.82
C GLU A 169 10.26 8.38 14.41
N LEU A 170 9.05 7.99 13.98
CA LEU A 170 8.47 8.52 12.73
C LEU A 170 7.80 9.88 12.90
N HIS A 171 7.33 10.25 14.09
CA HIS A 171 6.86 11.62 14.36
C HIS A 171 8.01 12.64 14.16
N GLU A 172 9.25 12.25 14.42
CA GLU A 172 10.40 13.09 14.07
C GLU A 172 10.79 12.98 12.59
N ARG A 173 10.85 11.78 12.00
CA ARG A 173 11.37 11.64 10.63
C ARG A 173 10.40 12.06 9.51
N TYR A 174 9.09 11.91 9.72
CA TYR A 174 8.07 12.12 8.67
C TYR A 174 7.23 13.38 8.89
N LEU A 175 7.27 13.98 10.08
CA LEU A 175 6.50 15.18 10.41
C LEU A 175 7.33 16.48 10.35
N ILE A 176 8.67 16.39 10.32
CA ILE A 176 9.54 17.56 10.12
C ILE A 176 9.55 18.08 8.65
N PRO A 177 9.45 17.24 7.59
CA PRO A 177 9.27 17.76 6.23
C PRO A 177 7.85 18.32 5.99
N ALA A 178 6.86 17.83 6.75
CA ALA A 178 5.45 18.19 6.58
C ALA A 178 5.11 19.60 7.10
N LYS A 179 5.97 20.25 7.89
CA LYS A 179 5.76 21.64 8.33
C LYS A 179 5.77 22.65 7.17
N ASN A 180 6.29 22.27 6.00
CA ASN A 180 6.20 23.06 4.76
C ASN A 180 5.23 22.47 3.71
N GLN A 181 4.48 21.42 4.02
CA GLN A 181 3.46 20.83 3.13
C GLN A 181 2.05 20.81 3.73
N ALA A 182 1.88 21.19 5.01
CA ALA A 182 0.56 21.42 5.59
C ALA A 182 -0.24 22.52 4.85
N LEU A 183 0.46 23.44 4.16
CA LEU A 183 -0.18 24.42 3.28
C LEU A 183 -0.62 23.81 1.94
N THR A 184 0.03 22.76 1.42
CA THR A 184 -0.37 22.15 0.13
C THR A 184 -1.51 21.15 0.26
N PHE A 185 -1.63 20.45 1.40
CA PHE A 185 -2.72 19.47 1.59
C PHE A 185 -4.05 20.12 2.00
N ALA A 186 -4.00 21.19 2.80
CA ALA A 186 -5.19 22.00 3.10
C ALA A 186 -5.72 22.69 1.83
N LEU A 187 -4.83 23.22 0.99
CA LEU A 187 -5.21 23.82 -0.30
C LEU A 187 -5.73 22.78 -1.30
N TRP A 188 -5.23 21.54 -1.30
CA TRP A 188 -5.72 20.48 -2.20
C TRP A 188 -7.09 19.92 -1.79
N ILE A 189 -7.37 19.82 -0.48
CA ILE A 189 -8.70 19.44 0.01
C ILE A 189 -9.70 20.59 -0.14
N ASP A 190 -9.27 21.85 0.05
CA ASP A 190 -10.14 23.00 -0.22
C ASP A 190 -10.47 23.13 -1.72
N GLU A 191 -9.55 22.76 -2.62
CA GLU A 191 -9.79 22.73 -4.07
C GLU A 191 -10.70 21.56 -4.53
N ILE A 192 -10.87 20.53 -3.69
CA ILE A 192 -11.76 19.38 -3.94
C ILE A 192 -13.11 19.53 -3.24
N LEU A 193 -13.17 20.21 -2.09
CA LEU A 193 -14.38 20.38 -1.28
C LEU A 193 -15.08 21.75 -1.48
N HIS A 194 -14.42 22.74 -2.06
CA HIS A 194 -15.08 23.98 -2.51
C HIS A 194 -15.42 23.89 -3.99
N PHE A 195 -16.61 23.39 -4.30
CA PHE A 195 -17.37 23.93 -5.44
C PHE A 195 -17.80 25.36 -5.05
N PRO A 196 -17.22 26.44 -5.61
CA PRO A 196 -17.69 27.77 -5.25
C PRO A 196 -19.12 27.99 -5.77
N GLN A 197 -19.90 28.58 -4.88
CA GLN A 197 -21.21 29.17 -5.12
C GLN A 197 -21.02 30.46 -5.93
#